data_AF-A0A353H2J7-F1
#
_entry.id   AF-A0A353H2J7-F1
#
_cell.length_a   1.000
_cell.length_b   1.000
_cell.length_c   1.000
_cell.angle_alpha   90.00
_cell.angle_beta   90.00
_cell.angle_gamma   90.00
#
_symmetry.space_group_name_H-M   'P 1'
#
loop_
_entity.id
_entity.type
_entity.pdbx_description
1 polymer ?
#
loop_
_entity_poly.entity_id
_entity_poly.type
_entity_poly.pdbx_seq_one_letter_code
_entity_poly.pdbx_strand_id
1 'polypeptide(L)'
;MGGSSIARDPREVRKNIGVMLHQPMLYADMTAMENMIFFADLAGLKNSRRTCERLLLQVALDPGSIKRVRSYSRGMLQRLSLARALITDPP
;
A
#
# COMPACT_ATOMS: atom_id res chain seq x y z
N MET A 1 28.74 3.74 -19.59
CA MET A 1 28.78 3.97 -18.12
C MET A 1 28.21 5.35 -17.87
N GLY A 2 27.05 5.46 -17.23
CA GLY A 2 26.40 6.73 -16.93
C GLY A 2 24.94 6.50 -16.60
N GLY A 3 24.67 6.20 -15.33
CA GLY A 3 23.37 5.78 -14.83
C GLY A 3 22.33 6.89 -14.92
N SER A 4 21.28 6.65 -15.71
CA SER A 4 20.05 7.43 -15.65
C SER A 4 19.30 7.03 -14.39
N SER A 5 19.55 7.76 -13.30
CA SER A 5 18.72 7.73 -12.09
C SER A 5 17.32 8.19 -12.47
N ILE A 6 16.44 7.23 -12.75
CA ILE A 6 15.00 7.47 -12.94
C ILE A 6 14.41 7.73 -11.55
N ALA A 7 14.73 8.88 -10.96
CA ALA A 7 13.93 9.46 -9.91
C ALA A 7 12.61 9.89 -10.56
N ARG A 8 11.67 8.95 -10.67
CA ARG A 8 10.32 9.21 -11.20
C ARG A 8 9.73 10.34 -10.39
N ASP A 9 9.46 11.45 -11.06
CA ASP A 9 8.87 12.64 -10.45
C ASP A 9 7.59 12.24 -9.70
N PRO A 10 7.50 12.48 -8.37
CA PRO A 10 6.34 12.09 -7.56
C PRO A 10 5.01 12.63 -8.09
N ARG A 11 5.02 13.71 -8.88
CA ARG A 11 3.81 14.31 -9.46
C ARG A 11 3.28 13.53 -10.66
N GLU A 12 4.16 13.03 -11.53
CA GLU A 12 3.80 12.22 -12.70
C GLU A 12 3.20 10.88 -12.27
N VAL A 13 3.76 10.27 -11.23
CA VAL A 13 3.23 9.04 -10.63
C VAL A 13 1.83 9.29 -10.03
N ARG A 14 1.64 10.39 -9.29
CA ARG A 14 0.33 10.75 -8.71
C ARG A 14 -0.77 10.99 -9.76
N LYS A 15 -0.43 11.53 -10.93
CA LYS A 15 -1.40 11.83 -12.00
C LYS A 15 -1.97 10.55 -12.64
N ASN A 16 -1.11 9.55 -12.86
CA ASN A 16 -1.54 8.23 -13.35
C ASN A 16 -2.32 7.43 -12.29
N ILE A 17 -1.99 7.65 -11.01
CA ILE A 17 -2.74 7.06 -9.90
C ILE A 17 -4.14 7.69 -9.75
N GLY A 18 -4.29 9.00 -10.01
CA GLY A 18 -5.56 9.74 -9.99
C GLY A 18 -6.68 9.08 -10.81
N VAL A 19 -6.34 8.51 -11.97
CA VAL A 19 -7.29 7.82 -12.87
C VAL A 19 -7.67 6.42 -12.34
N MET A 20 -6.77 5.77 -11.59
CA MET A 20 -6.96 4.41 -11.06
C MET A 20 -7.70 4.39 -9.70
N LEU A 21 -7.72 5.52 -9.00
CA LEU A 21 -8.34 5.70 -7.67
C LEU A 21 -9.88 5.62 -7.66
N HIS A 22 -10.54 5.54 -8.82
CA HIS A 22 -12.01 5.51 -8.89
C HIS A 22 -12.63 4.18 -8.39
N GLN A 23 -11.82 3.16 -8.05
CA GLN A 23 -12.27 1.93 -7.38
C GLN A 23 -11.31 1.53 -6.25
N PRO A 24 -11.66 1.68 -4.96
CA PRO A 24 -10.73 1.39 -3.87
C PRO A 24 -10.79 -0.10 -3.51
N MET A 25 -10.43 -0.97 -4.45
CA MET A 25 -10.14 -2.38 -4.18
C MET A 25 -8.63 -2.57 -4.17
N LEU A 26 -8.13 -3.27 -3.16
CA LEU A 26 -6.72 -3.59 -2.99
C LEU A 26 -6.09 -4.06 -4.32
N TYR A 27 -4.87 -3.64 -4.61
CA TYR A 27 -4.15 -4.04 -5.80
C TYR A 27 -3.75 -5.51 -5.68
N ALA A 28 -4.43 -6.36 -6.45
CA ALA A 28 -4.32 -7.82 -6.37
C ALA A 28 -2.91 -8.34 -6.70
N ASP A 29 -2.20 -7.67 -7.60
CA ASP A 29 -0.84 -8.02 -8.01
C ASP A 29 0.25 -7.41 -7.13
N MET A 30 -0.10 -6.71 -6.05
CA MET A 30 0.85 -6.20 -5.06
C MET A 30 0.86 -7.10 -3.81
N THR A 31 1.93 -7.04 -3.02
CA THR A 31 1.94 -7.58 -1.65
C THR A 31 1.08 -6.71 -0.73
N ALA A 32 0.77 -7.19 0.48
CA ALA A 32 0.09 -6.35 1.49
C ALA A 32 0.91 -5.10 1.81
N MET A 33 2.23 -5.23 1.93
CA MET A 33 3.11 -4.13 2.25
C MET A 33 3.18 -3.08 1.12
N GLU A 34 3.28 -3.53 -0.13
CA GLU A 34 3.24 -2.66 -1.32
C GLU A 34 1.90 -1.90 -1.40
N ASN A 35 0.78 -2.59 -1.15
CA ASN A 35 -0.54 -1.94 -1.07
C ASN A 35 -0.57 -0.85 0.00
N MET A 36 -0.12 -1.17 1.20
CA MET A 36 -0.17 -0.25 2.34
C MET A 36 0.71 0.98 2.11
N ILE A 37 1.95 0.80 1.63
CA ILE A 37 2.85 1.91 1.29
C ILE A 37 2.21 2.80 0.23
N PHE A 38 1.65 2.20 -0.83
CA PHE A 38 1.01 2.96 -1.90
C PHE A 38 -0.07 3.90 -1.38
N PHE A 39 -0.98 3.40 -0.54
CA PHE A 39 -2.03 4.23 0.05
C PHE A 39 -1.49 5.23 1.08
N ALA A 40 -0.46 4.88 1.85
CA ALA A 40 0.17 5.79 2.80
C ALA A 40 0.89 6.95 2.11
N ASP A 41 1.60 6.70 1.01
CA ASP A 41 2.30 7.73 0.24
C ASP A 41 1.31 8.66 -0.48
N LEU A 42 0.16 8.13 -0.91
CA LEU A 42 -0.96 8.94 -1.43
C LEU A 42 -1.60 9.82 -0.35
N ALA A 43 -1.77 9.28 0.85
CA ALA A 43 -2.24 10.04 2.01
C ALA A 43 -1.19 11.04 2.55
N GLY A 44 0.04 11.04 2.01
CA GLY A 44 1.11 11.95 2.43
C GLY A 44 1.74 11.61 3.79
N LEU A 45 1.61 10.36 4.25
CA LEU A 45 2.19 9.93 5.53
C LEU A 45 3.73 9.99 5.48
N LYS A 46 4.32 10.64 6.48
CA LYS A 46 5.76 10.55 6.75
C LYS A 46 6.06 9.21 7.44
N ASN A 47 7.21 8.60 7.13
CA ASN A 47 7.61 7.28 7.64
C ASN A 47 6.58 6.17 7.33
N SER A 48 5.98 6.22 6.14
CA SER A 48 4.91 5.30 5.70
C SER A 48 5.23 3.84 5.97
N ARG A 49 6.46 3.40 5.69
CA ARG A 49 6.92 2.02 5.94
C ARG A 49 6.68 1.54 7.38
N ARG A 50 7.19 2.27 8.38
CA ARG A 50 7.10 1.85 9.79
C ARG A 50 5.65 1.81 10.28
N THR A 51 4.82 2.76 9.82
CA THR A 51 3.39 2.78 10.14
C THR A 51 2.67 1.60 9.50
N CYS A 52 2.94 1.30 8.24
CA CYS A 52 2.35 0.18 7.51
C CYS A 52 2.70 -1.17 8.16
N GLU A 53 3.96 -1.38 8.55
CA GLU A 53 4.40 -2.57 9.28
C GLU A 53 3.60 -2.75 10.57
N ARG A 54 3.45 -1.69 11.37
CA ARG A 54 2.66 -1.72 12.61
C ARG A 54 1.19 -2.07 12.33
N LEU A 55 0.57 -1.44 11.34
CA LEU A 55 -0.86 -1.67 11.02
C LEU A 55 -1.11 -3.09 10.51
N LEU A 56 -0.21 -3.64 9.70
CA LEU A 56 -0.31 -5.02 9.23
C LEU A 56 -0.23 -6.02 10.38
N LEU A 57 0.70 -5.81 11.33
CA LEU A 57 0.80 -6.63 12.52
C LEU A 57 -0.47 -6.55 13.38
N GLN A 58 -1.08 -5.36 13.53
CA GLN A 58 -2.32 -5.18 14.28
C GLN A 58 -3.50 -5.97 13.72
N VAL A 59 -3.52 -6.20 12.39
CA VAL A 59 -4.55 -7.02 11.74
C VAL A 59 -4.09 -8.46 11.48
N ALA A 60 -3.05 -8.93 12.17
CA ALA A 60 -2.49 -10.27 12.02
C ALA A 60 -2.17 -10.63 10.56
N LEU A 61 -1.50 -9.72 9.86
CA LEU A 61 -0.88 -9.94 8.56
C LEU A 61 0.63 -9.71 8.69
N ASP A 62 1.40 -10.63 8.12
CA ASP A 62 2.86 -10.56 8.11
C ASP A 62 3.34 -9.46 7.13
N PRO A 63 4.01 -8.39 7.62
CA PRO A 63 4.57 -7.34 6.75
C PRO A 63 5.67 -7.83 5.81
N GLY A 64 6.35 -8.93 6.16
CA GLY A 64 7.38 -9.56 5.35
C GLY A 64 6.83 -10.50 4.27
N SER A 65 5.51 -10.71 4.22
CA SER A 65 4.91 -11.65 3.30
C SER A 65 5.06 -11.22 1.85
N ILE A 66 5.70 -12.07 1.04
CA ILE A 66 5.84 -11.88 -0.41
C ILE A 66 4.60 -12.36 -1.19
N LYS A 67 3.56 -12.87 -0.52
CA LYS A 67 2.32 -13.29 -1.17
C LYS A 67 1.61 -12.08 -1.79
N ARG A 68 1.20 -12.23 -3.05
CA ARG A 68 0.33 -11.26 -3.73
C ARG A 68 -1.08 -11.29 -3.16
N VAL A 69 -1.72 -10.15 -3.09
CA VAL A 69 -3.08 -9.98 -2.54
C VAL A 69 -4.12 -10.85 -3.27
N ARG A 70 -3.95 -11.13 -4.57
CA ARG A 70 -4.81 -12.06 -5.32
C ARG A 70 -4.87 -13.47 -4.73
N SER A 71 -3.85 -13.85 -3.94
CA SER A 71 -3.77 -15.16 -3.27
C SER A 71 -4.34 -15.15 -1.84
N TYR A 72 -4.84 -14.01 -1.37
CA TYR A 72 -5.36 -13.85 -0.02
C TYR A 72 -6.74 -14.50 0.08
N SER A 73 -7.00 -15.14 1.23
CA SER A 73 -8.36 -15.56 1.56
C SER A 73 -9.25 -14.34 1.78
N ARG A 74 -10.57 -14.52 1.73
CA ARG A 74 -11.54 -13.45 2.02
C ARG A 74 -11.27 -12.78 3.38
N GLY A 75 -10.92 -13.56 4.40
CA GLY A 75 -10.59 -13.03 5.72
C GLY A 75 -9.30 -12.20 5.73
N MET A 76 -8.28 -12.61 4.97
CA MET A 76 -7.06 -11.81 4.81
C MET A 76 -7.33 -10.51 4.03
N LEU A 77 -8.16 -10.56 2.99
CA LEU A 77 -8.59 -9.36 2.26
C LEU A 77 -9.33 -8.38 3.17
N GLN A 78 -10.24 -8.88 4.01
CA GLN A 78 -10.98 -8.05 4.96
C GLN A 78 -10.03 -7.38 5.98
N ARG A 79 -9.07 -8.13 6.52
CA ARG A 79 -8.06 -7.60 7.44
C ARG A 79 -7.14 -6.57 6.78
N LEU A 80 -6.73 -6.81 5.53
CA LEU A 80 -5.91 -5.85 4.78
C LEU A 80 -6.70 -4.56 4.47
N SER A 81 -7.98 -4.68 4.10
CA SER A 81 -8.86 -3.53 3.92
C SER A 81 -9.04 -2.72 5.22
N LEU A 82 -9.14 -3.40 6.36
CA LEU A 82 -9.18 -2.74 7.67
C LEU A 82 -7.87 -1.99 7.96
N ALA A 83 -6.72 -2.63 7.76
CA ALA A 83 -5.42 -1.96 7.94
C ALA A 83 -5.27 -0.73 7.04
N ARG A 84 -5.73 -0.81 5.77
CA ARG A 84 -5.72 0.32 4.84
C ARG A 84 -6.58 1.48 5.36
N ALA A 85 -7.76 1.22 5.90
CA ALA A 85 -8.64 2.27 6.43
C ALA A 85 -7.95 3.07 7.56
N LEU A 86 -7.19 2.38 8.42
CA LEU A 86 -6.43 2.98 9.52
C LEU A 86 -5.24 3.86 9.06
N ILE A 87 -4.87 3.84 7.77
CA ILE A 87 -3.86 4.75 7.21
C ILE A 87 -4.42 6.18 7.13
N THR A 88 -5.66 6.31 6.65
CA THR A 88 -6.31 7.61 6.41
C THR A 88 -7.14 8.09 7.61
N ASP A 89 -7.51 7.19 8.51
CA ASP A 89 -8.24 7.48 9.75
C ASP A 89 -7.51 6.83 10.94
N PRO A 90 -6.37 7.41 11.36
CA PRO A 90 -5.62 6.90 12.50
C PRO A 90 -6.43 7.15 13.80
N PRO A 91 -6.53 6.16 14.70
CA PRO A 91 -7.16 6.33 16.01
C PRO A 91 -6.36 7.25 16.93
#